data_AF-A0A7C5F4P3-F1
#
_entry.id   AF-A0A7C5F4P3-F1
#
_cell.length_a   1.000
_cell.length_b   1.000
_cell.length_c   1.000
_cell.angle_alpha   90.00
_cell.angle_beta   90.00
_cell.angle_gamma   90.00
#
_symmetry.space_group_name_H-M   'P 1'
#
loop_
_entity.id
_entity.type
_entity.pdbx_description
1 polymer ?
#
loop_
_entity_poly.entity_id
_entity_poly.type
_entity_poly.pdbx_seq_one_letter_code
_entity_poly.pdbx_strand_id
1 'polypeptide(L)'
;MVLRPSDFSTHFSRMHPKEGARPMDRPANKPKAGSAWSWRLGRLAGVDTYVHLTFVLLVGLVALSSILEGAGLRSTVTGLLFLGALFGSVLFQELGHALAARRFGIGTLDINLRPMGGLARLERMPEDPRRKLWIHLAGPLVNAAIAAAPACHLTLEGTLWPWSSTELSGESLARRLLAANVLLVLFNLVQAFPIDASRVLRALLVRCMPYVRATGIAAA
;
A
#
# COMPACT_ATOMS: atom_id res chain seq x y z
N MET A 1 -37.15 43.37 47.57
CA MET A 1 -37.80 44.11 46.46
C MET A 1 -37.70 43.24 45.22
N VAL A 2 -38.85 42.76 44.74
CA VAL A 2 -39.03 41.72 43.72
C VAL A 2 -38.82 42.32 42.33
N LEU A 3 -37.93 41.75 41.51
CA LEU A 3 -37.72 42.18 40.13
C LEU A 3 -38.84 41.63 39.23
N ARG A 4 -39.42 42.50 38.40
CA ARG A 4 -40.56 42.22 37.51
C ARG A 4 -40.12 41.56 36.20
N PRO A 5 -40.96 40.73 35.57
CA PRO A 5 -40.62 39.95 34.37
C PRO A 5 -41.06 40.66 33.07
N SER A 6 -40.44 41.80 32.73
CA SER A 6 -40.79 42.56 31.51
C SER A 6 -39.63 42.94 30.58
N ASP A 7 -38.40 42.47 30.82
CA ASP A 7 -37.24 42.82 29.96
C ASP A 7 -37.02 41.86 28.78
N PHE A 8 -38.01 41.04 28.44
CA PHE A 8 -37.87 39.94 27.48
C PHE A 8 -38.11 40.30 26.00
N SER A 9 -38.12 41.59 25.59
CA SER A 9 -38.50 41.93 24.21
C SER A 9 -37.83 43.16 23.60
N THR A 10 -36.49 43.26 23.58
CA THR A 10 -35.84 44.32 22.74
C THR A 10 -34.44 44.02 22.20
N HIS A 11 -34.07 42.76 21.95
CA HIS A 11 -32.76 42.43 21.35
C HIS A 11 -32.84 41.52 20.12
N PHE A 12 -33.79 41.80 19.24
CA PHE A 12 -33.87 41.22 17.90
C PHE A 12 -33.97 42.33 16.86
N SER A 13 -32.89 43.08 16.61
CA SER A 13 -32.62 43.83 15.36
C SER A 13 -31.44 44.79 15.49
N ARG A 14 -30.20 44.29 15.35
CA ARG A 14 -29.07 44.99 14.69
C ARG A 14 -28.15 43.91 14.11
N MET A 15 -28.38 43.55 12.85
CA MET A 15 -27.55 43.94 11.71
C MET A 15 -26.17 43.27 11.64
N HIS A 16 -26.11 42.20 10.84
CA HIS A 16 -25.05 41.80 9.90
C HIS A 16 -23.58 42.16 10.23
N PRO A 17 -22.72 41.16 10.48
CA PRO A 17 -21.32 41.21 10.08
C PRO A 17 -21.19 40.78 8.61
N LYS A 18 -20.42 41.59 7.88
CA LYS A 18 -20.16 41.54 6.44
C LYS A 18 -19.58 40.20 5.98
N GLU A 19 -20.04 39.75 4.81
CA GLU A 19 -19.30 38.84 3.94
C GLU A 19 -17.87 39.33 3.73
N GLY A 20 -16.89 38.43 3.77
CA GLY A 20 -15.50 38.77 3.46
C GLY A 20 -14.41 37.92 4.11
N ALA A 21 -14.74 36.89 4.90
CA ALA A 21 -13.73 35.93 5.33
C ALA A 21 -13.38 35.03 4.13
N ARG A 22 -12.25 35.33 3.47
CA ARG A 22 -11.60 34.43 2.51
C ARG A 22 -11.60 33.01 3.08
N PRO A 23 -11.87 31.96 2.29
CA PRO A 23 -11.68 30.61 2.79
C PRO A 23 -10.24 30.54 3.28
N MET A 24 -10.08 30.21 4.56
CA MET A 24 -8.78 29.95 5.16
C MET A 24 -8.03 29.04 4.20
N ASP A 25 -6.93 29.56 3.64
CA ASP A 25 -5.87 28.75 3.08
C ASP A 25 -5.51 27.76 4.19
N ARG A 26 -6.12 26.56 4.13
CA ARG A 26 -5.59 25.41 4.86
C ARG A 26 -4.14 25.37 4.42
N PRO A 27 -3.16 25.53 5.32
CA PRO A 27 -1.78 25.35 4.92
C PRO A 27 -1.74 23.97 4.28
N ALA A 28 -1.42 23.95 2.99
CA ALA A 28 -1.23 22.71 2.25
C ALA A 28 -0.31 21.87 3.12
N ASN A 29 -0.88 20.80 3.69
CA ASN A 29 -0.19 19.95 4.64
C ASN A 29 1.01 19.41 3.89
N LYS A 30 2.17 20.06 4.05
CA LYS A 30 3.40 19.63 3.41
C LYS A 30 3.60 18.21 3.91
N PRO A 31 3.67 17.20 3.02
CA PRO A 31 3.84 15.83 3.48
C PRO A 31 5.05 15.84 4.40
N LYS A 32 4.87 15.38 5.65
CA LYS A 32 5.99 15.22 6.58
C LYS A 32 7.04 14.46 5.82
N ALA A 33 8.13 15.16 5.47
CA ALA A 33 9.28 14.58 4.82
C ALA A 33 9.57 13.26 5.54
N GLY A 34 9.84 12.20 4.77
CA GLY A 34 10.21 10.91 5.34
C GLY A 34 11.20 11.11 6.48
N SER A 35 11.20 10.20 7.46
CA SER A 35 12.14 10.23 8.59
C SER A 35 13.55 10.64 8.12
N ALA A 36 14.41 11.17 9.00
CA ALA A 36 15.78 11.62 8.66
C ALA A 36 16.63 10.64 7.81
N TRP A 37 16.15 9.39 7.69
CA TRP A 37 16.69 8.26 6.97
C TRP A 37 16.02 7.98 5.61
N SER A 38 15.18 8.87 5.07
CA SER A 38 14.47 8.68 3.80
C SER A 38 14.82 9.77 2.78
N TRP A 39 15.16 9.37 1.56
CA TRP A 39 15.46 10.29 0.46
C TRP A 39 14.34 10.30 -0.57
N ARG A 40 14.03 11.49 -1.09
CA ARG A 40 13.00 11.64 -2.13
C ARG A 40 13.57 11.10 -3.45
N LEU A 41 12.92 10.06 -3.98
CA LEU A 41 13.27 9.48 -5.28
C LEU A 41 12.72 10.32 -6.43
N GLY A 42 11.52 10.88 -6.26
CA GLY A 42 10.86 11.69 -7.27
C GLY A 42 9.35 11.73 -7.10
N ARG A 43 8.64 12.14 -8.15
CA ARG A 43 7.17 12.13 -8.21
C ARG A 43 6.72 11.18 -9.32
N LEU A 44 6.09 10.08 -8.95
CA LEU A 44 5.62 9.04 -9.87
C LEU A 44 4.10 9.05 -9.92
N ALA A 45 3.54 9.14 -11.13
CA ALA A 45 2.10 9.25 -11.35
C ALA A 45 1.41 10.33 -10.49
N GLY A 46 2.11 11.41 -10.13
CA GLY A 46 1.60 12.49 -9.27
C GLY A 46 1.77 12.27 -7.77
N VAL A 47 2.38 11.17 -7.33
CA VAL A 47 2.61 10.82 -5.93
C VAL A 47 4.09 10.97 -5.58
N ASP A 48 4.40 11.67 -4.48
CA ASP A 48 5.78 11.80 -4.02
C ASP A 48 6.29 10.46 -3.47
N THR A 49 7.40 9.98 -4.02
CA THR A 49 7.99 8.68 -3.72
C THR A 49 9.32 8.86 -3.00
N TYR A 50 9.51 8.12 -1.93
CA TYR A 50 10.68 8.16 -1.06
C TYR A 50 11.27 6.76 -0.89
N VAL A 51 12.59 6.68 -0.70
CA VAL A 51 13.33 5.45 -0.44
C VAL A 51 14.08 5.60 0.88
N HIS A 52 13.94 4.62 1.77
CA HIS A 52 14.64 4.59 3.04
C HIS A 52 16.10 4.14 2.86
N LEU A 53 17.03 4.66 3.67
CA LEU A 53 18.48 4.34 3.62
C LEU A 53 18.75 2.84 3.70
N THR A 54 17.91 2.12 4.42
CA THR A 54 18.01 0.65 4.54
C THR A 54 17.94 -0.07 3.20
N PHE A 55 17.39 0.56 2.15
CA PHE A 55 17.49 0.07 0.78
C PHE A 55 18.93 0.09 0.25
N VAL A 56 19.66 1.19 0.46
CA VAL A 56 21.07 1.29 0.06
C VAL A 56 21.93 0.31 0.85
N LEU A 57 21.63 0.13 2.14
CA LEU A 57 22.28 -0.90 2.95
C LEU A 57 22.04 -2.30 2.37
N LEU A 58 20.81 -2.61 1.95
CA LEU A 58 20.47 -3.91 1.35
C LEU A 58 21.18 -4.13 0.01
N VAL A 59 21.23 -3.11 -0.85
CA VAL A 59 21.99 -3.14 -2.11
C VAL A 59 23.47 -3.40 -1.84
N GLY A 60 24.06 -2.69 -0.87
CA GLY A 60 25.44 -2.88 -0.46
C GLY A 60 25.69 -4.28 0.13
N LEU A 61 24.75 -4.80 0.91
CA LEU A 61 24.84 -6.15 1.49
C LEU A 61 24.81 -7.23 0.42
N VAL A 62 23.93 -7.12 -0.59
CA VAL A 62 23.86 -8.07 -1.71
C VAL A 62 25.11 -8.01 -2.59
N ALA A 63 25.65 -6.81 -2.81
CA ALA A 63 26.91 -6.66 -3.52
C ALA A 63 28.07 -7.28 -2.72
N LEU A 64 28.13 -7.03 -1.41
CA LEU A 64 29.14 -7.59 -0.52
C LEU A 64 29.04 -9.11 -0.42
N SER A 65 27.84 -9.67 -0.26
CA SER A 65 27.64 -11.13 -0.22
C SER A 65 28.13 -11.79 -1.50
N SER A 66 27.82 -11.19 -2.65
CA SER A 66 28.29 -11.68 -3.95
C SER A 66 29.82 -11.68 -4.04
N ILE A 67 30.49 -10.64 -3.54
CA ILE A 67 31.95 -10.56 -3.52
C ILE A 67 32.56 -11.61 -2.57
N LEU A 68 31.98 -11.77 -1.37
CA LEU A 68 32.47 -12.74 -0.37
C LEU A 68 32.29 -14.19 -0.82
N GLU A 69 31.25 -14.48 -1.59
CA GLU A 69 31.01 -15.80 -2.21
C GLU A 69 31.91 -16.05 -3.44
N GLY A 70 32.75 -15.07 -3.84
CA GLY A 70 33.58 -15.17 -5.03
C GLY A 70 32.77 -15.16 -6.34
N ALA A 71 31.55 -14.62 -6.31
CA ALA A 71 30.68 -14.59 -7.48
C ALA A 71 31.25 -13.67 -8.56
N GLY A 72 31.24 -14.13 -9.82
CA GLY A 72 31.68 -13.33 -10.95
C GLY A 72 30.82 -12.07 -11.15
N LEU A 73 31.36 -11.08 -11.88
CA LEU A 73 30.70 -9.80 -12.17
C LEU A 73 29.26 -9.98 -12.70
N ARG A 74 29.07 -10.95 -13.61
CA ARG A 74 27.75 -11.27 -14.19
C ARG A 74 26.73 -11.69 -13.14
N SER A 75 27.12 -12.51 -12.16
CA SER A 75 26.23 -12.97 -11.09
C SER A 75 25.85 -11.81 -10.19
N THR A 76 26.84 -11.00 -9.78
CA THR A 76 26.63 -9.80 -8.96
C THR A 76 25.65 -8.83 -9.63
N VAL A 77 25.88 -8.52 -10.91
CA VAL A 77 24.98 -7.63 -11.68
C VAL A 77 23.58 -8.22 -11.79
N THR A 78 23.46 -9.52 -12.06
CA THR A 78 22.15 -10.20 -12.14
C THR A 78 21.40 -10.16 -10.81
N GLY A 79 22.09 -10.34 -9.68
CA GLY A 79 21.53 -10.23 -8.34
C GLY A 79 21.04 -8.81 -8.02
N LEU A 80 21.83 -7.80 -8.39
CA LEU A 80 21.44 -6.39 -8.23
C LEU A 80 20.26 -5.99 -9.12
N LEU A 81 20.23 -6.48 -10.38
CA LEU A 81 19.10 -6.29 -11.28
C LEU A 81 17.83 -6.96 -10.74
N PHE A 82 17.95 -8.18 -10.23
CA PHE A 82 16.84 -8.88 -9.58
C PHE A 82 16.30 -8.08 -8.39
N LEU A 83 17.19 -7.61 -7.50
CA LEU A 83 16.83 -6.80 -6.35
C LEU A 83 16.11 -5.50 -6.79
N GLY A 84 16.66 -4.79 -7.77
CA GLY A 84 16.06 -3.58 -8.32
C GLY A 84 14.67 -3.83 -8.91
N ALA A 85 14.51 -4.90 -9.69
CA ALA A 85 13.24 -5.29 -10.28
C ALA A 85 12.21 -5.75 -9.23
N LEU A 86 12.64 -6.41 -8.16
CA LEU A 86 11.78 -6.78 -7.03
C LEU A 86 11.22 -5.54 -6.33
N PHE A 87 12.07 -4.58 -6.01
CA PHE A 87 11.64 -3.31 -5.41
C PHE A 87 10.81 -2.47 -6.37
N GLY A 88 11.13 -2.49 -7.66
CA GLY A 88 10.30 -1.91 -8.71
C GLY A 88 8.90 -2.51 -8.71
N SER A 89 8.78 -3.83 -8.60
CA SER A 89 7.49 -4.52 -8.55
C SER A 89 6.66 -4.08 -7.33
N VAL A 90 7.28 -4.03 -6.14
CA VAL A 90 6.63 -3.50 -4.93
C VAL A 90 6.22 -2.04 -5.08
N LEU A 91 7.04 -1.19 -5.72
CA LEU A 91 6.68 0.20 -6.00
C LEU A 91 5.48 0.29 -6.95
N PHE A 92 5.47 -0.49 -8.02
CA PHE A 92 4.35 -0.52 -8.97
C PHE A 92 3.07 -1.03 -8.33
N GLN A 93 3.15 -2.01 -7.43
CA GLN A 93 2.01 -2.46 -6.62
C GLN A 93 1.42 -1.31 -5.78
N GLU A 94 2.25 -0.58 -5.03
CA GLU A 94 1.80 0.56 -4.23
C GLU A 94 1.22 1.68 -5.10
N LEU A 95 1.80 1.92 -6.28
CA LEU A 95 1.24 2.81 -7.27
C LEU A 95 -0.11 2.30 -7.80
N GLY A 96 -0.28 0.99 -7.96
CA GLY A 96 -1.57 0.37 -8.32
C GLY A 96 -2.66 0.70 -7.29
N HIS A 97 -2.35 0.56 -6.01
CA HIS A 97 -3.25 0.96 -4.91
C HIS A 97 -3.57 2.46 -4.97
N ALA A 98 -2.55 3.31 -5.13
CA ALA A 98 -2.71 4.76 -5.21
C ALA A 98 -3.57 5.20 -6.41
N LEU A 99 -3.32 4.62 -7.58
CA LEU A 99 -4.07 4.91 -8.81
C LEU A 99 -5.52 4.44 -8.72
N ALA A 100 -5.77 3.26 -8.13
CA ALA A 100 -7.13 2.78 -7.88
C ALA A 100 -7.88 3.69 -6.89
N ALA A 101 -7.23 4.10 -5.80
CA ALA A 101 -7.80 5.06 -4.85
C ALA A 101 -8.15 6.39 -5.52
N ARG A 102 -7.28 6.88 -6.42
CA ARG A 102 -7.50 8.11 -7.18
C ARG A 102 -8.74 8.06 -8.06
N ARG A 103 -9.09 6.89 -8.61
CA ARG A 103 -10.36 6.70 -9.36
C ARG A 103 -11.61 6.93 -8.51
N PHE A 104 -11.50 6.76 -7.19
CA PHE A 104 -12.58 7.03 -6.24
C PHE A 104 -12.48 8.41 -5.59
N GLY A 105 -11.64 9.31 -6.12
CA GLY A 105 -11.47 10.67 -5.60
C GLY A 105 -10.72 10.72 -4.26
N ILE A 106 -9.85 9.73 -4.01
CA ILE A 106 -9.02 9.66 -2.81
C ILE A 106 -7.57 9.96 -3.22
N GLY A 107 -6.98 11.00 -2.63
CA GLY A 107 -5.58 11.34 -2.88
C GLY A 107 -4.61 10.38 -2.16
N THR A 108 -3.36 10.41 -2.62
CA THR A 108 -2.24 9.71 -2.00
C THR A 108 -1.23 10.75 -1.54
N LEU A 109 -0.89 10.73 -0.26
CA LEU A 109 0.03 11.67 0.35
C LEU A 109 1.46 11.42 -0.14
N ASP A 110 1.92 10.18 -0.02
CA ASP A 110 3.24 9.72 -0.47
C ASP A 110 3.38 8.20 -0.43
N ILE A 111 4.45 7.70 -1.05
CA ILE A 111 4.86 6.29 -1.03
C ILE A 111 6.27 6.21 -0.44
N ASN A 112 6.44 5.41 0.61
CA ASN A 112 7.75 5.15 1.22
C ASN A 112 8.17 3.70 0.99
N LEU A 113 9.24 3.49 0.23
CA LEU A 113 9.86 2.18 0.02
C LEU A 113 10.80 1.84 1.17
N ARG A 114 10.54 0.69 1.82
CA ARG A 114 11.31 0.14 2.93
C ARG A 114 11.65 -1.33 2.63
N PRO A 115 12.59 -1.95 3.36
CA PRO A 115 12.98 -3.35 3.14
C PRO A 115 11.84 -4.34 3.33
N MET A 116 10.90 -4.03 4.23
CA MET A 116 9.70 -4.86 4.47
C MET A 116 8.63 -4.70 3.37
N GLY A 117 8.79 -3.73 2.46
CA GLY A 117 7.83 -3.40 1.41
C GLY A 117 7.62 -1.90 1.23
N GLY A 118 6.72 -1.53 0.32
CA GLY A 118 6.26 -0.16 0.13
C GLY A 118 5.10 0.17 1.05
N LEU A 119 5.02 1.41 1.49
CA LEU A 119 3.87 1.92 2.23
C LEU A 119 3.29 3.13 1.50
N ALA A 120 2.21 2.94 0.76
CA ALA A 120 1.39 4.03 0.23
C ALA A 120 0.49 4.62 1.33
N ARG A 121 0.65 5.91 1.61
CA ARG A 121 -0.22 6.63 2.55
C ARG A 121 -1.35 7.30 1.79
N LEU A 122 -2.53 6.69 1.81
CA LEU A 122 -3.75 7.28 1.28
C LEU A 122 -4.30 8.35 2.24
N GLU A 123 -4.94 9.39 1.72
CA GLU A 123 -5.57 10.45 2.53
C GLU A 123 -6.67 9.90 3.45
N ARG A 124 -7.40 8.91 2.95
CA ARG A 124 -8.46 8.19 3.67
C ARG A 124 -8.72 6.85 3.00
N MET A 125 -9.29 5.91 3.74
CA MET A 125 -9.79 4.66 3.17
C MET A 125 -11.30 4.81 2.86
N PRO A 126 -11.81 4.31 1.72
CA PRO A 126 -13.24 4.39 1.44
C PRO A 126 -14.04 3.51 2.41
N GLU A 127 -15.22 3.99 2.80
CA GLU A 127 -16.15 3.27 3.68
C GLU A 127 -16.89 2.15 2.95
N ASP A 128 -17.14 2.32 1.65
CA ASP A 128 -17.80 1.33 0.80
C ASP A 128 -16.91 0.07 0.66
N PRO A 129 -17.35 -1.10 1.14
CA PRO A 129 -16.58 -2.34 1.09
C PRO A 129 -16.16 -2.73 -0.32
N ARG A 130 -16.97 -2.41 -1.34
CA ARG A 130 -16.64 -2.74 -2.74
C ARG A 130 -15.47 -1.91 -3.24
N ARG A 131 -15.43 -0.61 -2.92
CA ARG A 131 -14.33 0.29 -3.30
C ARG A 131 -13.05 -0.09 -2.57
N LYS A 132 -13.17 -0.45 -1.29
CA LYS A 132 -12.05 -0.94 -0.48
C LYS A 132 -11.45 -2.21 -1.09
N LEU A 133 -12.29 -3.18 -1.47
CA LEU A 133 -11.85 -4.41 -2.14
C LEU A 133 -11.15 -4.11 -3.47
N TRP A 134 -11.72 -3.22 -4.29
CA TRP A 134 -11.09 -2.83 -5.56
C TRP A 134 -9.70 -2.22 -5.37
N ILE A 135 -9.53 -1.33 -4.39
CA ILE A 135 -8.21 -0.76 -4.08
C ILE A 135 -7.25 -1.86 -3.60
N HIS A 136 -7.68 -2.76 -2.71
CA HIS A 136 -6.85 -3.86 -2.22
C HIS A 136 -6.44 -4.84 -3.33
N LEU A 137 -7.29 -5.08 -4.33
CA LEU A 137 -6.97 -5.97 -5.45
C LEU A 137 -6.11 -5.28 -6.53
N ALA A 138 -6.13 -3.96 -6.62
CA ALA A 138 -5.39 -3.23 -7.64
C ALA A 138 -3.87 -3.50 -7.58
N GLY A 139 -3.26 -3.52 -6.39
CA GLY A 139 -1.84 -3.84 -6.23
C GLY A 139 -1.48 -5.25 -6.68
N PRO A 140 -2.13 -6.31 -6.15
CA PRO A 140 -1.95 -7.68 -6.64
C PRO A 140 -2.13 -7.83 -8.15
N LEU A 141 -3.11 -7.15 -8.75
CA LEU A 141 -3.31 -7.17 -10.20
C LEU A 141 -2.13 -6.56 -10.97
N VAL A 142 -1.50 -5.50 -10.44
CA VAL A 142 -0.27 -4.95 -11.03
C VAL A 142 0.87 -5.97 -10.98
N ASN A 143 1.09 -6.64 -9.85
CA ASN A 143 2.13 -7.68 -9.78
C ASN A 143 1.83 -8.88 -10.68
N ALA A 144 0.57 -9.27 -10.83
CA ALA A 144 0.17 -10.30 -11.78
C ALA A 144 0.46 -9.88 -13.23
N ALA A 145 0.22 -8.62 -13.58
CA ALA A 145 0.58 -8.08 -14.88
C ALA A 145 2.10 -8.03 -15.09
N ILE A 146 2.88 -7.68 -14.06
CA ILE A 146 4.35 -7.70 -14.11
C ILE A 146 4.86 -9.14 -14.28
N ALA A 147 4.26 -10.11 -13.58
CA ALA A 147 4.58 -11.54 -13.71
C ALA A 147 4.28 -12.10 -15.12
N ALA A 148 3.34 -11.51 -15.86
CA ALA A 148 2.98 -11.98 -17.19
C ALA A 148 4.14 -11.85 -18.20
N ALA A 149 4.99 -10.83 -18.07
CA ALA A 149 6.14 -10.63 -18.96
C ALA A 149 7.19 -11.77 -18.86
N PRO A 150 7.76 -12.11 -17.69
CA PRO A 150 8.67 -13.24 -17.58
C PRO A 150 7.95 -14.57 -17.83
N ALA A 151 6.66 -14.71 -17.49
CA ALA A 151 5.90 -15.91 -17.85
C ALA A 151 5.83 -16.11 -19.38
N CYS A 152 5.51 -15.05 -20.14
CA CYS A 152 5.46 -15.09 -21.60
C CYS A 152 6.82 -15.46 -22.20
N HIS A 153 7.90 -14.84 -21.71
CA HIS A 153 9.27 -15.17 -22.12
C HIS A 153 9.58 -16.67 -21.92
N LEU A 154 9.29 -17.21 -20.73
CA LEU A 154 9.55 -18.62 -20.41
C LEU A 154 8.68 -19.59 -21.23
N THR A 155 7.44 -19.19 -21.58
CA THR A 155 6.58 -19.95 -22.50
C THR A 155 7.20 -20.07 -23.88
N LEU A 156 7.73 -18.97 -24.42
CA LEU A 156 8.38 -18.97 -25.74
C LEU A 156 9.64 -19.82 -25.75
N GLU A 157 10.34 -19.90 -24.62
CA GLU A 157 11.50 -20.79 -24.43
C GLU A 157 11.13 -22.25 -24.12
N GLY A 158 9.85 -22.57 -23.95
CA GLY A 158 9.38 -23.92 -23.61
C GLY A 158 9.71 -24.38 -22.18
N THR A 159 10.06 -23.46 -21.27
CA THR A 159 10.56 -23.76 -19.91
C THR A 159 9.65 -23.21 -18.81
N LEU A 160 8.34 -23.35 -18.99
CA LEU A 160 7.31 -22.74 -18.14
C LEU A 160 7.36 -23.12 -16.66
N TRP A 161 8.08 -24.17 -16.27
CA TRP A 161 8.04 -24.67 -14.90
C TRP A 161 9.11 -24.03 -14.00
N PRO A 162 8.75 -23.08 -13.11
CA PRO A 162 9.71 -22.32 -12.31
C PRO A 162 10.39 -23.16 -11.22
N TRP A 163 9.89 -24.36 -10.94
CA TRP A 163 10.31 -25.21 -9.80
C TRP A 163 11.10 -26.44 -10.22
N SER A 164 11.53 -26.52 -11.49
CA SER A 164 12.18 -27.72 -12.04
C SER A 164 13.70 -27.77 -11.82
N SER A 165 14.34 -26.65 -11.43
CA SER A 165 15.79 -26.59 -11.18
C SER A 165 16.08 -26.17 -9.74
N THR A 166 16.71 -27.06 -8.97
CA THR A 166 17.09 -26.84 -7.55
C THR A 166 18.32 -25.92 -7.41
N GLU A 167 18.91 -25.43 -8.50
CA GLU A 167 20.12 -24.60 -8.47
C GLU A 167 19.80 -23.10 -8.49
N LEU A 168 19.70 -22.51 -7.29
CA LEU A 168 19.55 -21.06 -7.07
C LEU A 168 20.63 -20.20 -7.75
N SER A 169 21.80 -20.79 -8.02
CA SER A 169 22.97 -20.17 -8.65
C SER A 169 22.92 -20.12 -10.18
N GLY A 170 22.07 -20.93 -10.82
CA GLY A 170 21.92 -21.01 -12.29
C GLY A 170 20.55 -20.56 -12.82
N GLU A 171 19.62 -20.18 -11.93
CA GLU A 171 18.27 -19.81 -12.32
C GLU A 171 18.22 -18.52 -13.15
N SER A 172 17.54 -18.57 -14.30
CA SER A 172 17.26 -17.41 -15.14
C SER A 172 16.61 -16.29 -14.32
N LEU A 173 17.07 -15.04 -14.53
CA LEU A 173 16.48 -13.84 -13.93
C LEU A 173 14.95 -13.81 -14.12
N ALA A 174 14.46 -14.27 -15.27
CA ALA A 174 13.03 -14.34 -15.57
C ALA A 174 12.28 -15.29 -14.63
N ARG A 175 12.83 -16.47 -14.31
CA ARG A 175 12.20 -17.42 -13.37
C ARG A 175 12.13 -16.83 -11.96
N ARG A 176 13.24 -16.24 -11.50
CA ARG A 176 13.30 -15.58 -10.18
C ARG A 176 12.27 -14.46 -10.08
N LEU A 177 12.16 -13.62 -11.11
CA LEU A 177 11.19 -12.52 -11.14
C LEU A 177 9.73 -13.00 -11.22
N LEU A 178 9.47 -14.05 -12.00
CA LEU A 178 8.15 -14.69 -12.05
C LEU A 178 7.76 -15.24 -10.69
N ALA A 179 8.62 -16.05 -10.08
CA ALA A 179 8.38 -16.65 -8.77
C ALA A 179 8.17 -15.58 -7.69
N ALA A 180 9.01 -14.55 -7.68
CA ALA A 180 8.90 -13.45 -6.72
C ALA A 180 7.59 -12.66 -6.89
N ASN A 181 7.19 -12.30 -8.13
CA ASN A 181 5.93 -11.60 -8.36
C ASN A 181 4.71 -12.46 -8.03
N VAL A 182 4.73 -13.75 -8.36
CA VAL A 182 3.68 -14.70 -7.96
C VAL A 182 3.56 -14.77 -6.44
N LEU A 183 4.69 -14.88 -5.73
CA LEU A 183 4.71 -14.89 -4.27
C LEU A 183 4.16 -13.57 -3.70
N LEU A 184 4.54 -12.42 -4.27
CA LEU A 184 3.99 -11.12 -3.88
C LEU A 184 2.47 -11.08 -4.09
N VAL A 185 1.96 -11.55 -5.24
CA VAL A 185 0.51 -11.63 -5.49
C VAL A 185 -0.18 -12.44 -4.39
N LEU A 186 0.31 -13.66 -4.10
CA LEU A 186 -0.27 -14.53 -3.09
C LEU A 186 -0.22 -13.90 -1.69
N PHE A 187 0.93 -13.36 -1.29
CA PHE A 187 1.09 -12.72 0.02
C PHE A 187 0.19 -11.50 0.18
N ASN A 188 0.04 -10.68 -0.85
CA ASN A 188 -0.83 -9.51 -0.81
C ASN A 188 -2.31 -9.88 -0.81
N LEU A 189 -2.71 -10.93 -1.54
CA LEU A 189 -4.07 -11.46 -1.45
C LEU A 189 -4.35 -11.96 -0.03
N VAL A 190 -3.42 -12.69 0.59
CA VAL A 190 -3.55 -13.11 1.99
C VAL A 190 -3.71 -11.90 2.90
N GLN A 191 -2.99 -10.79 2.71
CA GLN A 191 -3.16 -9.56 3.51
C GLN A 191 -4.43 -8.76 3.19
N ALA A 192 -4.97 -8.87 1.97
CA ALA A 192 -6.17 -8.14 1.54
C ALA A 192 -7.46 -8.66 2.19
N PHE A 193 -7.54 -9.96 2.50
CA PHE A 193 -8.73 -10.64 3.01
C PHE A 193 -8.93 -10.74 4.55
N PRO A 194 -7.96 -10.62 5.48
CA PRO A 194 -8.16 -11.03 6.87
C PRO A 194 -9.01 -10.07 7.72
N ILE A 195 -9.07 -8.78 7.37
CA ILE A 195 -9.51 -7.75 8.33
C ILE A 195 -11.01 -7.45 8.28
N ASP A 196 -11.68 -7.70 7.14
CA ASP A 196 -13.16 -7.57 7.04
C ASP A 196 -13.87 -8.93 6.99
N ALA A 197 -13.18 -10.02 6.64
CA ALA A 197 -13.78 -11.36 6.61
C ALA A 197 -14.30 -11.78 7.98
N SER A 198 -13.64 -11.42 9.09
CA SER A 198 -14.11 -11.72 10.45
C SER A 198 -15.37 -10.93 10.84
N ARG A 199 -15.49 -9.67 10.40
CA ARG A 199 -16.70 -8.85 10.63
C ARG A 199 -17.88 -9.30 9.78
N VAL A 200 -17.61 -9.69 8.53
CA VAL A 200 -18.60 -10.27 7.62
C VAL A 200 -19.02 -11.67 8.10
N LEU A 201 -18.08 -12.51 8.52
CA LEU A 201 -18.35 -13.82 9.12
C LEU A 201 -19.15 -13.67 10.42
N ARG A 202 -18.83 -12.67 11.26
CA ARG A 202 -19.63 -12.34 12.45
C ARG A 202 -21.04 -11.89 12.08
N ALA A 203 -21.20 -11.05 11.05
CA ALA A 203 -22.52 -10.62 10.57
C ALA A 203 -23.33 -11.78 9.95
N LEU A 204 -22.67 -12.73 9.28
CA LEU A 204 -23.30 -13.94 8.72
C LEU A 204 -23.65 -14.96 9.81
N LEU A 205 -22.77 -15.16 10.82
CA LEU A 205 -23.03 -16.03 11.97
C LEU A 205 -24.19 -15.52 12.84
N VAL A 206 -24.34 -14.20 12.99
CA VAL A 206 -25.51 -13.60 13.67
C VAL A 206 -26.82 -13.87 12.91
N ARG A 207 -26.76 -14.17 11.60
CA ARG A 207 -27.93 -14.59 10.82
C ARG A 207 -28.31 -16.06 11.06
N CYS A 208 -27.39 -16.88 11.57
CA CYS A 208 -27.56 -18.31 11.78
C CYS A 208 -27.73 -18.70 13.27
N MET A 209 -27.71 -17.74 14.21
CA MET A 209 -27.92 -17.99 15.64
C MET A 209 -28.91 -16.98 16.25
N PRO A 210 -29.98 -17.42 16.92
CA PRO A 210 -30.83 -16.55 17.71
C PRO A 210 -30.04 -15.86 18.83
N TYR A 211 -30.33 -14.58 19.00
CA TYR A 211 -29.62 -13.54 19.76
C TYR A 211 -29.40 -13.76 21.29
N VAL A 212 -29.65 -14.95 21.86
CA VAL A 212 -29.80 -15.11 23.33
C VAL A 212 -28.68 -15.92 24.03
N ARG A 213 -27.54 -16.19 23.37
CA ARG A 213 -26.38 -16.82 24.06
C ARG A 213 -25.06 -16.07 23.94
N ALA A 214 -25.06 -14.84 23.43
CA ALA A 214 -23.83 -14.04 23.30
C ALA A 214 -23.47 -13.26 24.58
N THR A 215 -24.41 -13.01 25.49
CA THR A 215 -24.16 -12.22 26.72
C THR A 215 -23.60 -13.03 27.89
N GLY A 216 -23.56 -14.36 27.82
CA GLY A 216 -23.07 -15.21 28.91
C GLY A 216 -21.58 -15.56 28.86
N ILE A 217 -20.95 -15.49 27.68
CA ILE A 217 -19.54 -15.90 27.49
C ILE A 217 -18.59 -14.68 27.50
N ALA A 218 -19.11 -13.47 27.34
CA ALA A 218 -18.31 -12.24 27.46
C ALA A 218 -18.09 -11.78 28.92
N ALA A 219 -18.60 -12.53 29.91
CA ALA A 219 -18.47 -12.24 31.33
C ALA A 219 -17.77 -13.35 32.13
N ALA A 220 -17.09 -14.29 31.45
CA ALA A 220 -16.23 -15.30 32.06
C ALA A 220 -14.85 -15.30 31.42
#